data_AF-A0A1L5P6U8-F1
#
_entry.id   AF-A0A1L5P6U8-F1
#
_cell.length_a   1.000
_cell.length_b   1.000
_cell.length_c   1.000
_cell.angle_alpha   90.00
_cell.angle_beta   90.00
_cell.angle_gamma   90.00
#
_symmetry.space_group_name_H-M   'P 1'
#
loop_
_entity.id
_entity.type
_entity.pdbx_description
1 polymer ?
#
loop_
_entity_poly.entity_id
_entity_poly.type
_entity_poly.pdbx_seq_one_letter_code
_entity_poly.pdbx_strand_id
1 'polypeptide(L)'
;MLDHGFAPHISMAEIVKTLRPGGIAKLIHFENEAEAENYRGFHQWNITKKTDTAIRCWNKSCSETVEFGEFETYAKVDSAPFDRGGRFGVMNMITATVRKL
;
A
#
# COMPACT_ATOMS: atom_id res chain seq x y z
N MET A 1 3.11 -4.48 -10.25
CA MET A 1 2.66 -4.57 -8.85
C MET A 1 3.73 -3.89 -8.01
N LEU A 2 3.39 -3.06 -7.01
CA LEU A 2 4.36 -2.16 -6.34
C LEU A 2 5.50 -2.91 -5.63
N ASP A 3 5.22 -4.12 -5.19
CA ASP A 3 6.11 -5.07 -4.54
C ASP A 3 7.20 -5.67 -5.45
N HIS A 4 7.12 -5.45 -6.77
CA HIS A 4 8.20 -5.74 -7.72
C HIS A 4 9.15 -4.55 -7.94
N GLY A 5 8.85 -3.39 -7.33
CA GLY A 5 9.61 -2.17 -7.48
C GLY A 5 10.77 -2.04 -6.48
N PHE A 6 11.65 -1.07 -6.74
CA PHE A 6 12.78 -0.77 -5.83
C PHE A 6 12.33 -0.17 -4.50
N ALA A 7 11.37 0.75 -4.52
CA ALA A 7 10.91 1.49 -3.35
C ALA A 7 9.39 1.69 -3.38
N PRO A 8 8.58 0.66 -3.00
CA PRO A 8 7.12 0.73 -3.07
C PRO A 8 6.53 1.89 -2.27
N HIS A 9 7.14 2.23 -1.13
CA HIS A 9 6.71 3.32 -0.27
C HIS A 9 6.77 4.69 -0.98
N ILE A 10 7.85 4.97 -1.73
CA ILE A 10 7.99 6.21 -2.53
C ILE A 10 6.95 6.23 -3.64
N SER A 11 6.87 5.17 -4.44
CA SER A 11 5.90 5.08 -5.54
C SER A 11 4.46 5.27 -5.07
N MET A 12 4.11 4.73 -3.91
CA MET A 12 2.80 4.87 -3.32
C MET A 12 2.52 6.31 -2.88
N ALA A 13 3.49 6.97 -2.23
CA ALA A 13 3.38 8.37 -1.87
C ALA A 13 3.16 9.26 -3.11
N GLU A 14 3.92 9.03 -4.19
CA GLU A 14 3.77 9.79 -5.44
C GLU A 14 2.40 9.56 -6.10
N ILE A 15 1.90 8.32 -6.14
CA ILE A 15 0.55 8.03 -6.65
C ILE A 15 -0.49 8.84 -5.88
N VAL A 16 -0.43 8.82 -4.54
CA VAL A 16 -1.41 9.52 -3.70
C VAL A 16 -1.37 11.03 -3.89
N LYS A 17 -0.19 11.64 -4.06
CA LYS A 17 -0.04 13.08 -4.34
C LYS A 17 -0.73 13.53 -5.63
N THR A 18 -0.91 12.63 -6.59
CA THR A 18 -1.58 12.93 -7.87
C THR A 18 -3.10 12.77 -7.83
N LEU A 19 -3.65 12.21 -6.75
CA LEU A 19 -5.09 11.99 -6.64
C LEU A 19 -5.81 13.33 -6.40
N ARG A 20 -6.88 13.55 -7.16
CA ARG A 20 -7.84 14.61 -6.85
C ARG A 20 -8.63 14.22 -5.59
N PRO A 21 -9.18 15.19 -4.83
CA PRO A 21 -10.11 14.86 -3.75
C PRO A 21 -11.24 13.93 -4.21
N GLY A 22 -11.51 12.88 -3.44
CA GLY A 22 -12.43 11.79 -3.78
C GLY A 22 -11.84 10.71 -4.70
N GLY A 23 -10.64 10.92 -5.26
CA GLY A 23 -9.91 9.93 -6.05
C GLY A 23 -9.43 8.76 -5.20
N ILE A 24 -9.38 7.57 -5.79
CA ILE A 24 -9.04 6.32 -5.09
C ILE A 24 -7.89 5.61 -5.82
N ALA A 25 -6.80 5.35 -5.10
CA ALA A 25 -5.79 4.39 -5.53
C ALA A 25 -6.09 3.01 -4.94
N LYS A 26 -6.19 2.00 -5.79
CA LYS A 26 -6.40 0.59 -5.38
C LYS A 26 -5.09 -0.16 -5.43
N LEU A 27 -4.68 -0.72 -4.30
CA LEU A 27 -3.55 -1.62 -4.20
C LEU A 27 -4.06 -3.03 -3.90
N ILE A 28 -3.95 -3.92 -4.88
CA ILE A 28 -4.35 -5.33 -4.77
C ILE A 28 -3.06 -6.14 -4.64
N HIS A 29 -2.90 -6.87 -3.55
CA HIS A 29 -1.68 -7.64 -3.27
C HIS A 29 -1.96 -8.79 -2.30
N PHE A 30 -1.06 -9.76 -2.27
CA PHE A 30 -1.08 -10.80 -1.25
C PHE A 30 -0.24 -10.34 -0.05
N GLU A 31 -0.82 -10.38 1.15
CA GLU A 31 -0.06 -10.03 2.35
C GLU A 31 1.08 -11.03 2.57
N ASN A 32 2.21 -10.50 3.05
CA ASN A 32 3.43 -11.27 3.34
C ASN A 32 3.95 -12.12 2.16
N GLU A 33 3.68 -11.71 0.92
CA GLU A 33 4.08 -12.46 -0.28
C GLU A 33 5.58 -12.69 -0.36
N ALA A 34 6.40 -11.68 -0.01
CA ALA A 34 7.85 -11.85 -0.01
C ALA A 34 8.31 -12.85 1.06
N GLU A 35 7.65 -12.91 2.22
CA GLU A 35 7.93 -13.96 3.22
C GLU A 35 7.55 -15.35 2.70
N ALA A 36 6.35 -15.48 2.11
CA ALA A 36 5.88 -16.75 1.54
C ALA A 36 6.80 -17.26 0.43
N GLU A 37 7.37 -16.37 -0.37
CA GLU A 37 8.32 -16.69 -1.44
C GLU A 37 9.78 -16.74 -0.97
N ASN A 38 10.05 -16.59 0.33
CA ASN A 38 11.39 -16.54 0.92
C ASN A 38 12.29 -15.42 0.34
N TYR A 39 11.67 -14.34 -0.13
CA TYR A 39 12.27 -13.21 -0.82
C TYR A 39 13.11 -13.67 -2.01
N ARG A 40 12.55 -14.60 -2.80
CA ARG A 40 13.14 -15.06 -4.07
C ARG A 40 12.30 -14.49 -5.22
N GLY A 41 12.91 -14.31 -6.39
CA GLY A 41 12.22 -13.75 -7.54
C GLY A 41 11.89 -12.26 -7.36
N PHE A 42 10.78 -11.80 -7.93
CA PHE A 42 10.45 -10.37 -7.96
C PHE A 42 9.65 -9.87 -6.76
N HIS A 43 9.00 -10.76 -6.01
CA HIS A 43 8.22 -10.39 -4.82
C HIS A 43 9.16 -10.18 -3.63
N GLN A 44 9.74 -8.98 -3.54
CA GLN A 44 10.77 -8.66 -2.54
C GLN A 44 10.24 -7.83 -1.38
N TRP A 45 8.99 -7.38 -1.45
CA TRP A 45 8.38 -6.52 -0.44
C TRP A 45 7.08 -7.10 0.08
N ASN A 46 6.86 -6.96 1.38
CA ASN A 46 5.58 -7.17 2.02
C ASN A 46 4.92 -5.81 2.22
N ILE A 47 3.60 -5.78 2.07
CA ILE A 47 2.78 -4.59 2.24
C ILE A 47 1.61 -4.94 3.14
N THR A 48 1.27 -4.04 4.07
CA THR A 48 0.07 -4.20 4.90
C THR A 48 -0.48 -2.84 5.33
N LYS A 49 -1.78 -2.78 5.62
CA LYS A 49 -2.39 -1.61 6.24
C LYS A 49 -1.88 -1.54 7.68
N LYS A 50 -1.34 -0.37 8.07
CA LYS A 50 -0.86 -0.14 9.44
C LYS A 50 -1.92 0.57 10.28
N THR A 51 -2.53 1.62 9.71
CA THR A 51 -3.62 2.41 10.33
C THR A 51 -4.59 2.86 9.23
N ASP A 52 -5.65 3.58 9.60
CA ASP A 52 -6.58 4.19 8.65
C ASP A 52 -5.95 5.31 7.80
N THR A 53 -4.70 5.68 8.06
CA THR A 53 -3.97 6.71 7.30
C THR A 53 -2.57 6.27 6.93
N ALA A 54 -2.23 4.98 7.07
CA ALA A 54 -0.85 4.52 6.88
C ALA A 54 -0.75 3.11 6.30
N ILE A 55 0.24 2.93 5.42
CA ILE A 55 0.64 1.62 4.90
C ILE A 55 2.09 1.36 5.30
N ARG A 56 2.37 0.15 5.77
CA ARG A 56 3.72 -0.33 6.03
C ARG A 56 4.22 -1.15 4.84
N CYS A 57 5.46 -0.91 4.44
CA CYS A 57 6.17 -1.71 3.45
C CYS A 57 7.47 -2.22 4.08
N TRP A 58 7.78 -3.51 4.01
CA TRP A 58 9.05 -4.03 4.53
C TRP A 58 9.64 -5.11 3.63
N ASN A 59 10.95 -5.26 3.69
CA ASN A 59 11.71 -6.34 3.08
C ASN A 59 12.75 -6.89 4.07
N LYS A 60 13.69 -7.73 3.60
CA LYS A 60 14.77 -8.31 4.43
C LYS A 60 15.71 -7.28 5.08
N SER A 61 15.87 -6.11 4.47
CA SER A 61 16.89 -5.11 4.86
C SER A 61 16.31 -3.85 5.48
N CYS A 62 15.05 -3.53 5.25
CA CYS A 62 14.43 -2.29 5.70
C CYS A 62 12.92 -2.41 5.91
N SER A 63 12.37 -1.45 6.66
CA SER A 63 10.94 -1.34 6.94
C SER A 63 10.55 0.14 6.95
N GLU A 64 9.67 0.51 6.04
CA GLU A 64 9.20 1.88 5.85
C GLU A 64 7.71 1.99 6.13
N THR A 65 7.26 3.16 6.59
CA THR A 65 5.84 3.49 6.68
C THR A 65 5.56 4.72 5.84
N VAL A 66 4.50 4.66 5.03
CA VAL A 66 3.94 5.82 4.35
C VAL A 66 2.78 6.33 5.17
N GLU A 67 2.93 7.51 5.77
CA GLU A 67 1.90 8.20 6.53
C GLU A 67 1.17 9.20 5.60
N PHE A 68 -0.08 8.91 5.26
CA PHE A 68 -0.90 9.76 4.38
C PHE A 68 -1.61 10.90 5.13
N GLY A 69 -1.58 10.90 6.46
CA GLY A 69 -2.16 11.96 7.28
C GLY A 69 -1.37 13.28 7.23
N GLU A 70 -0.11 13.22 6.81
CA GLU A 70 0.80 14.38 6.81
C GLU A 70 0.80 15.16 5.49
N PHE A 71 0.25 14.60 4.41
CA PHE A 71 0.17 15.28 3.11
C PHE A 71 -0.85 16.41 3.11
N GLU A 72 -0.66 17.41 2.24
CA GLU A 72 -1.66 18.47 1.99
C GLU A 72 -3.00 17.88 1.55
N THR A 73 -2.94 16.75 0.84
CA THR A 73 -4.07 15.87 0.56
C THR A 73 -4.07 14.72 1.57
N TYR A 74 -4.93 14.81 2.58
CA TYR A 74 -5.17 13.71 3.51
C TYR A 74 -5.65 12.48 2.73
N ALA A 75 -5.21 11.26 3.07
CA ALA A 75 -5.83 10.06 2.51
C ALA A 75 -6.17 9.02 3.58
N LYS A 76 -7.34 8.39 3.40
CA LYS A 76 -7.82 7.29 4.23
C LYS A 76 -7.53 5.96 3.55
N VAL A 77 -7.15 4.96 4.33
CA VAL A 77 -6.90 3.58 3.89
C VAL A 77 -8.03 2.67 4.40
N ASP A 78 -8.82 2.12 3.49
CA ASP A 78 -9.76 1.04 3.76
C ASP A 78 -9.24 -0.26 3.14
N SER A 79 -9.64 -1.42 3.70
CA SER A 79 -9.19 -2.73 3.22
C SER A 79 -10.36 -3.67 3.01
N ALA A 80 -10.32 -4.45 1.93
CA ALA A 80 -11.26 -5.53 1.67
C ALA A 80 -10.51 -6.79 1.25
N PRO A 81 -10.97 -7.98 1.67
CA PRO A 81 -10.39 -9.23 1.17
C PRO A 81 -10.73 -9.43 -0.31
N PHE A 82 -9.88 -10.16 -1.03
CA PHE A 82 -10.22 -10.71 -2.34
C PHE A 82 -9.75 -12.17 -2.46
N ASP A 83 -10.41 -12.93 -3.31
CA ASP A 83 -10.01 -14.29 -3.67
C ASP A 83 -9.57 -14.31 -5.14
N ARG A 84 -8.38 -14.85 -5.40
CA ARG A 84 -7.89 -15.17 -6.74
C ARG A 84 -7.56 -16.64 -6.81
N GLY A 85 -8.56 -17.45 -7.17
CA GLY A 85 -8.40 -18.88 -7.44
C GLY A 85 -8.06 -19.71 -6.20
N GLY A 86 -8.66 -19.38 -5.05
CA GLY A 86 -8.42 -20.02 -3.75
C GLY A 86 -7.28 -19.40 -2.95
N ARG A 87 -6.56 -18.42 -3.51
CA ARG A 87 -5.54 -17.63 -2.79
C ARG A 87 -6.17 -16.31 -2.32
N PHE A 88 -6.25 -16.13 -1.01
CA PHE A 88 -6.77 -14.90 -0.40
C PHE A 88 -5.71 -13.81 -0.35
N GLY A 89 -6.08 -12.59 -0.75
CA GLY A 89 -5.26 -11.40 -0.60
C GLY A 89 -6.08 -10.21 -0.11
N VAL A 90 -5.48 -9.03 -0.13
CA VAL A 90 -6.11 -7.79 0.32
C VAL A 90 -6.09 -6.72 -0.78
N MET A 91 -7.20 -5.98 -0.87
CA MET A 91 -7.32 -4.74 -1.62
C MET A 91 -7.32 -3.58 -0.64
N ASN A 92 -6.24 -2.80 -0.63
CA ASN A 92 -6.18 -1.52 0.07
C ASN A 92 -6.70 -0.41 -0.87
N MET A 93 -7.70 0.33 -0.41
CA MET A 93 -8.30 1.48 -1.09
C MET A 93 -7.82 2.74 -0.38
N ILE A 94 -6.95 3.50 -1.03
CA ILE A 94 -6.40 4.75 -0.53
C ILE A 94 -7.21 5.89 -1.15
N THR A 95 -8.07 6.52 -0.36
CA THR A 95 -8.99 7.56 -0.82
C THR A 95 -8.45 8.92 -0.42
N ALA A 96 -8.14 9.76 -1.41
CA ALA A 96 -7.77 11.15 -1.19
C ALA A 96 -8.98 11.94 -0.68
N THR A 97 -8.80 12.72 0.38
CA THR A 97 -9.82 13.61 0.94
C THR A 97 -9.27 15.01 1.06
N VAL A 98 -10.18 15.97 1.17
CA VAL A 98 -9.82 17.36 1.51
C VAL A 98 -9.50 17.41 3.01
N ARG A 99 -8.46 18.14 3.42
CA ARG A 99 -8.25 18.48 4.84
C ARG A 99 -9.51 19.17 5.36
N LYS A 100 -10.08 18.70 6.46
CA LYS A 100 -10.94 19.56 7.28
C LYS A 100 -10.00 20.57 7.95
N LEU A 101 -10.21 21.86 7.65
CA LEU A 101 -9.64 22.97 8.42
C LEU A 101 -10.11 22.87 9.88
#